data_AF-F4RCW8-F1
#
_entry.id   AF-F4RCW8-F1
#
_cell.length_a   1.000
_cell.length_b   1.000
_cell.length_c   1.000
_cell.angle_alpha   90.00
_cell.angle_beta   90.00
_cell.angle_gamma   90.00
#
_symmetry.space_group_name_H-M   'P 1'
#
loop_
_entity.id
_entity.type
_entity.pdbx_description
1 polymer ?
#
loop_
_entity_poly.entity_id
_entity_poly.type
_entity_poly.pdbx_seq_one_letter_code
_entity_poly.pdbx_strand_id
1 'polypeptide(L)'
;MNDLWSLSFPWLASTPFDPIGSIRAFGLQSNLTTKIPERFLRAPVSQCVICPKAHNLHVHSRLDGYLYDTDGVHSVQTVILDCPGCGATYRPSYYTNAGFRHYYTLDMGRDVEILHVHCHYYITNRLCHQFRVIQMLAHVSHFNLTNWYNELHVEDSDVPQFGSAQGFSPSMSEAVCLDALEIRALLTHEDRRNTQLSVPASGTDDARFDPAIAAHLDRLDIEGTRF
;
A
#
# COMPACT_ATOMS: atom_id res chain seq x y z
N MET A 1 -12.10 41.11 -14.09
CA MET A 1 -11.89 39.69 -13.76
C MET A 1 -11.51 39.47 -12.27
N ASN A 2 -11.08 40.50 -11.53
CA ASN A 2 -10.76 40.40 -10.09
C ASN A 2 -11.99 40.28 -9.17
N ASP A 3 -13.18 40.74 -9.60
CA ASP A 3 -14.38 40.76 -8.74
C ASP A 3 -14.98 39.37 -8.49
N LEU A 4 -14.79 38.42 -9.40
CA LEU A 4 -15.38 37.08 -9.26
C LEU A 4 -14.79 36.35 -8.05
N TRP A 5 -13.48 36.46 -7.84
CA TRP A 5 -12.78 35.83 -6.73
C TRP A 5 -13.19 36.44 -5.39
N SER A 6 -13.29 37.77 -5.32
CA SER A 6 -13.73 38.47 -4.11
C SER A 6 -15.17 38.12 -3.71
N LEU A 7 -16.04 37.89 -4.69
CA LEU A 7 -17.44 37.51 -4.48
C LEU A 7 -17.61 36.03 -4.15
N SER A 8 -16.79 35.14 -4.72
CA SER A 8 -16.93 33.68 -4.54
C SER A 8 -16.14 33.12 -3.35
N PHE A 9 -15.05 33.76 -2.93
CA PHE A 9 -14.17 33.27 -1.85
C PHE A 9 -14.90 32.98 -0.53
N PRO A 10 -15.85 33.82 -0.04
CA PRO A 10 -16.60 33.52 1.18
C PRO A 10 -17.49 32.27 1.07
N TRP A 11 -17.89 31.90 -0.14
CA TRP A 11 -18.76 30.75 -0.41
C TRP A 11 -17.97 29.48 -0.70
N LEU A 12 -16.67 29.55 -0.93
CA LEU A 12 -15.82 28.39 -1.22
C LEU A 12 -15.85 27.35 -0.09
N ALA A 13 -16.00 27.80 1.17
CA ALA A 13 -16.11 26.91 2.33
C ALA A 13 -17.49 26.23 2.43
N SER A 14 -18.53 26.77 1.79
CA SER A 14 -19.89 26.24 1.79
C SER A 14 -20.28 25.54 0.49
N THR A 15 -19.43 25.61 -0.54
CA THR A 15 -19.63 24.84 -1.76
C THR A 15 -19.41 23.36 -1.47
N PRO A 16 -20.35 22.47 -1.83
CA PRO A 16 -20.11 21.04 -1.82
C PRO A 16 -19.10 20.74 -2.93
N PHE A 17 -17.82 20.73 -2.56
CA PHE A 17 -16.74 20.29 -3.43
C PHE A 17 -16.46 18.84 -3.08
N ASP A 18 -16.58 17.95 -4.05
CA ASP A 18 -16.06 16.59 -3.95
C ASP A 18 -14.65 16.57 -4.55
N PRO A 19 -13.60 16.81 -3.74
CA PRO A 19 -12.23 16.80 -4.23
C PRO A 19 -11.84 15.41 -4.74
N ILE A 20 -12.37 14.34 -4.13
CA ILE A 20 -12.00 12.96 -4.48
C ILE A 20 -12.59 12.62 -5.84
N GLY A 21 -13.88 12.83 -6.06
CA GLY A 21 -14.51 12.64 -7.37
C GLY A 21 -13.88 13.51 -8.45
N SER A 22 -13.52 14.76 -8.13
CA SER A 22 -12.81 15.64 -9.08
C SER A 22 -11.43 15.12 -9.45
N ILE A 23 -10.67 14.59 -8.49
CA ILE A 23 -9.36 13.98 -8.73
C ILE A 23 -9.50 12.73 -9.62
N ARG A 24 -10.52 11.89 -9.38
CA ARG A 24 -10.76 10.70 -10.22
C ARG A 24 -11.12 11.07 -11.65
N ALA A 25 -12.01 12.04 -11.84
CA ALA A 25 -12.47 12.46 -13.16
C ALA A 25 -11.39 13.19 -13.99
N PHE A 26 -10.56 14.01 -13.33
CA PHE A 26 -9.65 14.92 -14.02
C PHE A 26 -8.17 14.69 -13.73
N GLY A 27 -7.81 14.23 -12.53
CA GLY A 27 -6.43 14.15 -12.06
C GLY A 27 -5.59 13.04 -12.72
N LEU A 28 -6.23 12.01 -13.27
CA LEU A 28 -5.53 10.86 -13.86
C LEU A 28 -5.53 10.84 -15.40
N GLN A 29 -6.07 11.89 -16.03
CA GLN A 29 -6.19 11.94 -17.49
C GLN A 29 -4.82 11.86 -18.18
N SER A 30 -4.75 11.09 -19.27
CA SER A 30 -3.51 10.81 -20.00
C SER A 30 -2.91 12.04 -20.70
N ASN A 31 -3.70 13.08 -20.91
CA ASN A 31 -3.26 14.37 -21.47
C ASN A 31 -2.52 15.24 -20.43
N LEU A 32 -2.55 14.90 -19.14
CA LEU A 32 -1.85 15.65 -18.12
C LEU A 32 -0.35 15.31 -18.09
N THR A 33 0.49 16.35 -18.12
CA THR A 33 1.94 16.22 -17.90
C THR A 33 2.28 15.82 -16.47
N THR A 34 1.41 16.15 -15.52
CA THR A 34 1.55 15.79 -14.11
C THR A 34 0.22 15.26 -13.62
N LYS A 35 0.16 13.94 -13.42
CA LYS A 35 -1.01 13.30 -12.83
C LYS A 35 -1.15 13.69 -11.37
N ILE A 36 -2.39 13.83 -10.94
CA ILE A 36 -2.78 14.11 -9.56
C ILE A 36 -3.53 12.88 -9.06
N PRO A 37 -2.87 11.92 -8.41
CA PRO A 37 -3.52 10.83 -7.70
C PRO A 37 -4.14 11.33 -6.39
N GLU A 38 -5.03 10.53 -5.80
CA GLU A 38 -5.58 10.78 -4.46
C GLU A 38 -4.51 10.69 -3.38
N ARG A 39 -3.49 9.82 -3.56
CA ARG A 39 -2.38 9.65 -2.60
C ARG A 39 -1.02 9.58 -3.30
N PHE A 40 -0.02 10.18 -2.65
CA PHE A 40 1.38 10.02 -3.00
C PHE A 40 2.10 9.23 -1.92
N LEU A 41 2.67 8.09 -2.30
CA LEU A 41 3.38 7.20 -1.38
C LEU A 41 4.89 7.26 -1.63
N ARG A 42 5.66 7.36 -0.55
CA ARG A 42 7.13 7.41 -0.61
C ARG A 42 7.70 6.63 0.57
N ALA A 43 8.93 6.14 0.42
CA ALA A 43 9.69 5.60 1.54
C ALA A 43 9.80 6.64 2.67
N PRO A 44 9.77 6.20 3.95
CA PRO A 44 9.85 7.09 5.11
C PRO A 44 11.25 7.68 5.33
N VAL A 45 12.26 7.18 4.60
CA VAL A 45 13.65 7.60 4.69
C VAL A 45 14.09 8.38 3.46
N SER A 46 14.90 9.41 3.66
CA SER A 46 15.54 10.20 2.59
C SER A 46 16.99 9.82 2.33
N GLN A 47 17.59 9.06 3.25
CA GLN A 47 18.99 8.61 3.20
C GLN A 47 19.06 7.09 3.26
N CYS A 48 20.11 6.54 2.65
CA CYS A 48 20.36 5.11 2.66
C CYS A 48 20.65 4.61 4.07
N VAL A 49 19.89 3.61 4.52
CA VAL A 49 20.05 2.97 5.84
C VAL A 49 21.06 1.81 5.83
N ILE A 50 21.54 1.42 4.64
CA ILE A 50 22.44 0.27 4.45
C ILE A 50 23.89 0.73 4.34
N CYS A 51 24.14 1.83 3.64
CA CYS A 51 25.49 2.31 3.40
C CYS A 51 26.11 2.83 4.70
N PRO A 52 27.41 2.56 4.96
CA PRO A 52 28.10 3.12 6.13
C PRO A 52 28.17 4.65 6.07
N LYS A 53 28.17 5.21 4.86
CA LYS A 53 27.97 6.64 4.63
C LYS A 53 26.54 6.87 4.14
N ALA A 54 25.79 7.71 4.85
CA ALA A 54 24.42 8.05 4.50
C ALA A 54 24.36 8.83 3.18
N HIS A 55 24.11 8.12 2.08
CA HIS A 55 23.86 8.71 0.76
C HIS A 55 22.41 9.17 0.67
N ASN A 56 22.18 10.35 0.07
CA ASN A 56 20.83 10.78 -0.27
C ASN A 56 20.23 9.85 -1.34
N LEU A 57 18.97 9.48 -1.16
CA LEU A 57 18.26 8.63 -2.09
C LEU A 57 17.76 9.45 -3.28
N HIS A 58 17.92 8.91 -4.48
CA HIS A 58 17.48 9.55 -5.72
C HIS A 58 16.14 8.97 -6.18
N VAL A 59 15.41 9.71 -7.01
CA VAL A 59 14.16 9.21 -7.58
C VAL A 59 14.52 8.35 -8.79
N HIS A 60 14.27 7.05 -8.67
CA HIS A 60 14.45 6.10 -9.76
C HIS A 60 13.26 6.12 -10.71
N SER A 61 12.06 5.92 -10.17
CA SER A 61 10.83 5.87 -10.96
C SER A 61 9.60 6.25 -10.13
N ARG A 62 8.50 6.51 -10.84
CA ARG A 62 7.16 6.65 -10.24
C ARG A 62 6.25 5.59 -10.84
N LEU A 63 5.44 4.96 -10.00
CA LEU A 63 4.48 3.95 -10.42
C LEU A 63 3.08 4.34 -9.97
N ASP A 64 2.13 4.23 -10.88
CA ASP A 64 0.71 4.36 -10.59
C ASP A 64 0.19 3.04 -9.97
N GLY A 65 -0.83 3.12 -9.12
CA GLY A 65 -1.41 1.94 -8.46
C GLY A 65 -2.70 2.25 -7.72
N TYR A 66 -3.22 1.26 -7.00
CA TYR A 66 -4.49 1.35 -6.27
C TYR A 66 -4.29 1.11 -4.77
N LEU A 67 -4.98 1.91 -3.96
CA LEU A 67 -5.14 1.72 -2.52
C LEU A 67 -6.56 1.27 -2.24
N TYR A 68 -6.68 0.08 -1.65
CA TYR A 68 -7.92 -0.47 -1.14
C TYR A 68 -8.19 0.06 0.28
N ASP A 69 -9.32 0.73 0.47
CA ASP A 69 -9.78 1.19 1.78
C ASP A 69 -11.25 0.84 2.00
N THR A 70 -11.76 1.03 3.21
CA THR A 70 -13.14 0.69 3.57
C THR A 70 -14.21 1.51 2.83
N ASP A 71 -13.81 2.63 2.22
CA ASP A 71 -14.64 3.51 1.38
C ASP A 71 -14.41 3.31 -0.12
N GLY A 72 -13.55 2.35 -0.50
CA GLY A 72 -13.38 1.90 -1.86
C GLY A 72 -11.96 2.04 -2.39
N VAL A 73 -11.85 2.12 -3.72
CA VAL A 73 -10.57 2.09 -4.42
C VAL A 73 -10.08 3.50 -4.71
N HIS A 74 -8.85 3.81 -4.27
CA HIS A 74 -8.23 5.11 -4.45
C HIS A 74 -7.00 5.02 -5.35
N SER A 75 -6.78 6.07 -6.14
CA SER A 75 -5.57 6.20 -6.96
C SER A 75 -4.35 6.58 -6.13
N VAL A 76 -3.24 5.87 -6.35
CA VAL A 76 -1.96 6.22 -5.74
C VAL A 76 -0.87 6.39 -6.80
N GLN A 77 0.09 7.25 -6.47
CA GLN A 77 1.38 7.25 -7.15
C GLN A 77 2.50 7.01 -6.13
N THR A 78 3.29 5.98 -6.39
CA THR A 78 4.42 5.58 -5.58
C THR A 78 5.72 6.08 -6.16
N VAL A 79 6.52 6.75 -5.33
CA VAL A 79 7.88 7.15 -5.67
C VAL A 79 8.85 6.07 -5.22
N ILE A 80 9.51 5.44 -6.17
CA ILE A 80 10.59 4.48 -5.93
C ILE A 80 11.90 5.25 -5.88
N LEU A 81 12.65 5.06 -4.80
CA LEU A 81 13.96 5.66 -4.64
C LEU A 81 15.07 4.63 -4.78
N ASP A 82 16.25 5.05 -5.20
CA ASP A 82 17.44 4.22 -5.28
C ASP A 82 18.62 4.87 -4.52
N CYS A 83 19.49 4.01 -4.00
CA CYS A 83 20.76 4.44 -3.41
C CYS A 83 21.87 4.36 -4.48
N PRO A 84 22.54 5.47 -4.83
CA PRO A 84 23.62 5.46 -5.81
C PRO A 84 24.88 4.71 -5.32
N GLY A 85 25.01 4.46 -4.01
CA GLY A 85 26.17 3.79 -3.42
C GLY A 85 26.08 2.27 -3.44
N CYS A 86 24.96 1.70 -2.97
CA CYS A 86 24.79 0.25 -2.84
C CYS A 86 23.77 -0.37 -3.80
N GLY A 87 23.06 0.44 -4.59
CA GLY A 87 22.02 -0.05 -5.51
C GLY A 87 20.72 -0.51 -4.83
N ALA A 88 20.59 -0.32 -3.52
CA ALA A 88 19.35 -0.66 -2.81
C ALA A 88 18.17 0.18 -3.31
N THR A 89 16.99 -0.43 -3.42
CA THR A 89 15.76 0.20 -3.89
C THR A 89 14.78 0.39 -2.75
N TYR A 90 14.24 1.57 -2.56
CA TYR A 90 13.35 1.93 -1.46
C TYR A 90 11.93 2.17 -1.99
N ARG A 91 10.97 1.45 -1.41
CA ARG A 91 9.53 1.56 -1.65
C ARG A 91 8.84 2.08 -0.38
N PRO A 92 7.53 2.38 -0.41
CA PRO A 92 6.81 2.91 0.75
C PRO A 92 6.91 2.06 2.02
N SER A 93 6.69 0.74 1.95
CA SER A 93 6.67 -0.12 3.15
C SER A 93 7.95 -0.94 3.36
N TYR A 94 8.83 -1.05 2.36
CA TYR A 94 10.07 -1.82 2.46
C TYR A 94 11.17 -1.27 1.57
N TYR A 95 12.41 -1.68 1.83
CA TYR A 95 13.53 -1.52 0.91
C TYR A 95 14.07 -2.88 0.47
N THR A 96 14.72 -2.92 -0.69
CA THR A 96 15.28 -4.14 -1.28
C THR A 96 16.78 -4.03 -1.35
N ASN A 97 17.48 -5.03 -0.82
CA ASN A 97 18.94 -5.13 -0.87
C ASN A 97 19.34 -6.61 -0.87
N ALA A 98 20.41 -6.94 -1.62
CA ALA A 98 20.99 -8.29 -1.68
C ALA A 98 19.95 -9.42 -1.93
N GLY A 99 18.89 -9.14 -2.70
CA GLY A 99 17.84 -10.12 -2.98
C GLY A 99 16.79 -10.30 -1.89
N PHE A 100 16.75 -9.45 -0.86
CA PHE A 100 15.76 -9.47 0.22
C PHE A 100 14.97 -8.17 0.28
N ARG A 101 13.69 -8.27 0.68
CA ARG A 101 12.83 -7.16 1.09
C ARG A 101 12.87 -7.04 2.60
N HIS A 102 13.24 -5.87 3.08
CA HIS A 102 13.27 -5.52 4.49
C HIS A 102 12.19 -4.48 4.74
N TYR A 103 11.16 -4.84 5.50
CA TYR A 103 10.08 -3.93 5.83
C TYR A 103 10.56 -2.93 6.89
N TYR A 104 10.17 -1.67 6.78
CA TYR A 104 10.60 -0.66 7.77
C TYR A 104 10.04 -1.01 9.15
N THR A 105 10.81 -0.72 10.20
CA THR A 105 10.33 -0.78 11.57
C THR A 105 9.58 0.51 11.92
N LEU A 106 8.86 0.51 13.05
CA LEU A 106 8.22 1.73 13.57
C LEU A 106 9.24 2.85 13.80
N ASP A 107 10.43 2.53 14.32
CA ASP A 107 11.51 3.49 14.56
C ASP A 107 12.08 4.09 13.26
N MET A 108 11.96 3.38 12.14
CA MET A 108 12.34 3.87 10.80
C MET A 108 11.23 4.74 10.16
N GLY A 109 10.12 4.97 10.86
CA GLY A 109 9.01 5.78 10.39
C GLY A 109 8.04 5.04 9.46
N ARG A 110 7.93 3.70 9.56
CA ARG A 110 6.95 2.93 8.77
C ARG A 110 5.55 3.53 8.90
N ASP A 111 4.87 3.72 7.77
CA ASP A 111 3.43 4.03 7.75
C ASP A 111 2.63 2.83 8.27
N VAL A 112 1.86 3.05 9.34
CA VAL A 112 1.04 2.03 10.00
C VAL A 112 -0.35 1.90 9.39
N GLU A 113 -0.76 2.87 8.58
CA GLU A 113 -2.07 2.91 7.95
C GLU A 113 -2.06 2.23 6.59
N ILE A 114 -0.93 2.20 5.87
CA ILE A 114 -0.86 1.69 4.50
C ILE A 114 0.16 0.56 4.36
N LEU A 115 -0.31 -0.57 3.83
CA LEU A 115 0.51 -1.73 3.51
C LEU A 115 0.72 -1.82 2.00
N HIS A 116 1.99 -1.82 1.56
CA HIS A 116 2.38 -2.17 0.20
C HIS A 116 2.38 -3.69 0.04
N VAL A 117 1.38 -4.20 -0.67
CA VAL A 117 1.17 -5.64 -0.86
C VAL A 117 1.95 -6.11 -2.09
N HIS A 118 1.57 -5.60 -3.26
CA HIS A 118 2.19 -5.91 -4.56
C HIS A 118 2.62 -4.61 -5.25
N CYS A 119 3.35 -4.73 -6.36
CA CYS A 119 3.92 -3.60 -7.11
C CYS A 119 2.96 -2.40 -7.32
N HIS A 120 1.70 -2.68 -7.64
CA HIS A 120 0.66 -1.68 -7.92
C HIS A 120 -0.45 -1.64 -6.87
N TYR A 121 -0.39 -2.44 -5.81
CA TYR A 121 -1.51 -2.66 -4.89
C TYR A 121 -1.12 -2.39 -3.44
N TYR A 122 -1.93 -1.54 -2.83
CA TYR A 122 -1.84 -1.11 -1.45
C TYR A 122 -3.17 -1.36 -0.77
N ILE A 123 -3.14 -1.54 0.53
CA ILE A 123 -4.35 -1.72 1.33
C ILE A 123 -4.19 -1.00 2.66
N THR A 124 -5.28 -0.43 3.16
CA THR A 124 -5.26 0.17 4.49
C THR A 124 -5.26 -0.90 5.57
N ASN A 125 -4.54 -0.63 6.65
CA ASN A 125 -4.54 -1.48 7.84
C ASN A 125 -5.97 -1.62 8.42
N ARG A 126 -6.78 -0.56 8.28
CA ARG A 126 -8.21 -0.55 8.64
C ARG A 126 -9.01 -1.58 7.84
N LEU A 127 -8.88 -1.61 6.51
CA LEU A 127 -9.57 -2.59 5.67
C LEU A 127 -9.09 -4.02 5.99
N CYS A 128 -7.78 -4.24 6.12
CA CYS A 128 -7.27 -5.55 6.54
C CYS A 128 -7.80 -5.99 7.91
N HIS A 129 -7.94 -5.06 8.86
CA HIS A 129 -8.54 -5.37 10.15
C HIS A 129 -10.00 -5.79 10.00
N GLN A 130 -10.79 -5.07 9.20
CA GLN A 130 -12.18 -5.41 8.91
C GLN A 130 -12.30 -6.79 8.26
N PHE A 131 -11.49 -7.08 7.23
CA PHE A 131 -11.43 -8.41 6.62
C PHE A 131 -11.15 -9.49 7.66
N ARG A 132 -10.14 -9.29 8.52
CA ARG A 132 -9.81 -10.25 9.57
C ARG A 132 -10.97 -10.50 10.54
N VAL A 133 -11.69 -9.45 10.93
CA VAL A 133 -12.88 -9.57 11.79
C VAL A 133 -13.98 -10.36 11.09
N ILE A 134 -14.23 -10.11 9.80
CA ILE A 134 -15.22 -10.85 9.01
C ILE A 134 -14.83 -12.34 8.91
N GLN A 135 -13.55 -12.66 8.68
CA GLN A 135 -13.08 -14.05 8.69
C GLN A 135 -13.31 -14.74 10.03
N MET A 136 -13.03 -14.04 11.14
CA MET A 136 -13.15 -14.61 12.48
C MET A 136 -14.60 -14.82 12.91
N LEU A 137 -15.50 -13.88 12.58
CA LEU A 137 -16.90 -13.91 13.04
C LEU A 137 -17.81 -14.73 12.12
N ALA A 138 -17.56 -14.70 10.82
CA ALA A 138 -18.45 -15.29 9.80
C ALA A 138 -17.77 -16.38 8.96
N HIS A 139 -16.52 -16.75 9.29
CA HIS A 139 -15.77 -17.81 8.60
C HIS A 139 -15.68 -17.61 7.08
N VAL A 140 -15.60 -16.36 6.64
CA VAL A 140 -15.56 -15.98 5.22
C VAL A 140 -14.17 -16.26 4.63
N SER A 141 -14.12 -16.90 3.47
CA SER A 141 -12.88 -17.15 2.72
C SER A 141 -12.32 -15.88 2.09
N HIS A 142 -11.02 -15.88 1.71
CA HIS A 142 -10.41 -14.77 0.96
C HIS A 142 -11.14 -14.51 -0.37
N PHE A 143 -11.48 -15.57 -1.11
CA PHE A 143 -12.32 -15.49 -2.31
C PHE A 143 -13.64 -14.72 -2.06
N ASN A 144 -14.37 -15.05 -0.99
CA ASN A 144 -15.64 -14.36 -0.69
C ASN A 144 -15.43 -12.92 -0.21
N LEU A 145 -14.35 -12.63 0.52
CA LEU A 145 -14.01 -11.25 0.92
C LEU A 145 -13.73 -10.36 -0.30
N THR A 146 -12.96 -10.86 -1.26
CA THR A 146 -12.62 -10.11 -2.47
C THR A 146 -13.84 -9.88 -3.35
N ASN A 147 -14.69 -10.89 -3.55
CA ASN A 147 -15.94 -10.70 -4.29
C ASN A 147 -16.86 -9.68 -3.61
N TRP A 148 -17.03 -9.79 -2.29
CA TRP A 148 -17.81 -8.82 -1.51
C TRP A 148 -17.28 -7.40 -1.67
N TYR A 149 -15.96 -7.22 -1.57
CA TYR A 149 -15.34 -5.90 -1.73
C TYR A 149 -15.52 -5.35 -3.15
N ASN A 150 -15.29 -6.18 -4.17
CA ASN A 150 -15.41 -5.78 -5.57
C ASN A 150 -16.87 -5.46 -5.95
N GLU A 151 -17.84 -6.21 -5.45
CA GLU A 151 -19.26 -5.95 -5.65
C GLU A 151 -19.66 -4.58 -5.06
N LEU A 152 -19.18 -4.26 -3.84
CA LEU A 152 -19.50 -2.99 -3.19
C LEU A 152 -18.78 -1.77 -3.77
N HIS A 153 -17.53 -1.93 -4.20
CA HIS A 153 -16.64 -0.80 -4.46
C HIS A 153 -16.06 -0.74 -5.88
N VAL A 154 -16.35 -1.72 -6.74
CA VAL A 154 -15.76 -1.80 -8.09
C VAL A 154 -16.81 -1.96 -9.19
N GLU A 155 -17.71 -2.93 -9.12
CA GLU A 155 -18.55 -3.33 -10.27
C GLU A 155 -19.47 -2.20 -10.79
N ASP A 156 -20.03 -1.37 -9.90
CA ASP A 156 -20.92 -0.24 -10.25
C ASP A 156 -20.44 1.12 -9.69
N SER A 157 -19.13 1.25 -9.46
CA SER A 157 -18.53 2.46 -8.84
C SER A 157 -17.70 3.27 -9.83
N ASP A 158 -17.60 4.59 -9.59
CA ASP A 158 -16.67 5.47 -10.31
C ASP A 158 -15.24 5.27 -9.76
N VAL A 159 -14.60 4.23 -10.27
CA VAL A 159 -13.28 3.79 -9.86
C VAL A 159 -12.20 4.53 -10.67
N PRO A 160 -11.12 5.02 -10.03
CA PRO A 160 -10.07 5.74 -10.73
C PRO A 160 -9.43 4.90 -11.86
N GLN A 161 -9.17 5.51 -13.02
CA GLN A 161 -8.52 4.86 -14.17
C GLN A 161 -7.28 5.64 -14.58
N PHE A 162 -6.13 4.98 -14.75
CA PHE A 162 -4.87 5.64 -15.14
C PHE A 162 -4.66 5.71 -16.65
N GLY A 163 -5.30 4.82 -17.42
CA GLY A 163 -5.29 4.80 -18.88
C GLY A 163 -5.78 3.49 -19.47
N SER A 164 -6.18 3.49 -20.74
CA SER A 164 -6.77 2.33 -21.43
C SER A 164 -5.79 1.17 -21.70
N ALA A 165 -4.49 1.38 -21.51
CA ALA A 165 -3.43 0.39 -21.71
C ALA A 165 -2.78 -0.06 -20.38
N GLN A 166 -3.41 0.21 -19.23
CA GLN A 166 -2.86 -0.20 -17.93
C GLN A 166 -2.86 -1.73 -17.80
N GLY A 167 -1.73 -2.28 -17.33
CA GLY A 167 -1.53 -3.73 -17.15
C GLY A 167 -2.02 -4.27 -15.80
N PHE A 168 -2.76 -3.47 -15.03
CA PHE A 168 -3.26 -3.80 -13.70
C PHE A 168 -4.70 -3.30 -13.55
N SER A 169 -5.49 -3.94 -12.68
CA SER A 169 -6.94 -3.71 -12.54
C SER A 169 -7.24 -3.10 -11.18
N PRO A 170 -8.25 -2.23 -11.05
CA PRO A 170 -8.71 -1.82 -9.73
C PRO A 170 -9.40 -2.94 -8.95
N SER A 171 -9.87 -4.02 -9.58
CA SER A 171 -10.48 -5.15 -8.85
C SER A 171 -9.45 -5.85 -7.97
N MET A 172 -9.79 -6.07 -6.69
CA MET A 172 -8.95 -6.82 -5.76
C MET A 172 -8.96 -8.30 -6.14
N SER A 173 -7.77 -8.91 -6.25
CA SER A 173 -7.63 -10.35 -6.42
C SER A 173 -7.51 -11.06 -5.08
N GLU A 174 -7.81 -12.37 -5.06
CA GLU A 174 -7.64 -13.22 -3.87
C GLU A 174 -6.20 -13.19 -3.34
N ALA A 175 -5.20 -13.22 -4.22
CA ALA A 175 -3.79 -13.15 -3.86
C ALA A 175 -3.44 -11.83 -3.14
N VAL A 176 -3.96 -10.69 -3.62
CA VAL A 176 -3.75 -9.40 -2.94
C VAL A 176 -4.40 -9.41 -1.55
N CYS A 177 -5.60 -9.98 -1.40
CA CYS A 177 -6.25 -10.09 -0.11
C CYS A 177 -5.49 -11.00 0.87
N LEU A 178 -5.01 -12.16 0.40
CA LEU A 178 -4.24 -13.09 1.20
C LEU A 178 -2.94 -12.45 1.70
N ASP A 179 -2.11 -11.96 0.77
CA ASP A 179 -0.82 -11.34 1.07
C ASP A 179 -0.98 -10.14 2.00
N ALA A 180 -2.04 -9.34 1.81
CA ALA A 180 -2.37 -8.21 2.68
C ALA A 180 -2.57 -8.63 4.15
N LEU A 181 -3.30 -9.72 4.37
CA LEU A 181 -3.59 -10.24 5.70
C LEU A 181 -2.35 -10.90 6.33
N GLU A 182 -1.57 -11.62 5.53
CA GLU A 182 -0.31 -12.23 5.94
C GLU A 182 0.73 -11.18 6.34
N ILE A 183 0.99 -10.20 5.47
CA ILE A 183 1.92 -9.10 5.77
C ILE A 183 1.49 -8.38 7.05
N ARG A 184 0.20 -8.07 7.21
CA ARG A 184 -0.31 -7.42 8.42
C ARG A 184 -0.01 -8.25 9.67
N ALA A 185 -0.26 -9.56 9.62
CA ALA A 185 -0.01 -10.46 10.75
C ALA A 185 1.48 -10.54 11.09
N LEU A 186 2.34 -10.72 10.07
CA LEU A 186 3.80 -10.79 10.23
C LEU A 186 4.36 -9.48 10.80
N LEU A 187 3.97 -8.32 10.25
CA LEU A 187 4.42 -7.02 10.77
C LEU A 187 3.98 -6.82 12.22
N THR A 188 2.72 -7.12 12.56
CA THR A 188 2.23 -7.02 13.94
C THR A 188 3.05 -7.88 14.89
N HIS A 189 3.45 -9.07 14.45
CA HIS A 189 4.23 -10.00 15.25
C HIS A 189 5.67 -9.52 15.48
N GLU A 190 6.32 -9.00 14.44
CA GLU A 190 7.68 -8.47 14.50
C GLU A 190 7.74 -7.14 15.29
N ASP A 191 6.72 -6.29 15.16
CA ASP A 191 6.60 -5.05 15.95
C ASP A 191 6.57 -5.33 17.45
N ARG A 192 5.81 -6.34 17.89
CA ARG A 192 5.74 -6.75 19.30
C ARG A 192 7.08 -7.22 19.86
N ARG A 193 8.01 -7.61 18.99
CA ARG A 193 9.33 -8.13 19.35
C ARG A 193 10.45 -7.14 19.06
N ASN A 194 10.14 -5.95 18.56
CA ASN A 194 11.11 -4.96 18.09
C ASN A 194 12.10 -5.56 17.09
N THR A 195 11.62 -6.43 16.20
CA THR A 195 12.41 -7.06 15.14
C THR A 195 11.95 -6.60 13.76
N GLN A 196 12.79 -6.81 12.75
CA GLN A 196 12.51 -6.40 11.37
C GLN A 196 12.08 -7.61 10.53
N LEU A 197 10.91 -7.51 9.90
CA LEU A 197 10.47 -8.48 8.90
C LEU A 197 11.37 -8.41 7.65
N SER A 198 12.00 -9.53 7.31
CA SER A 198 12.81 -9.68 6.11
C SER A 198 12.39 -10.93 5.34
N VAL A 199 12.07 -10.78 4.06
CA VAL A 199 11.62 -11.87 3.18
C VAL A 199 12.39 -11.84 1.86
N PRO A 200 12.52 -12.97 1.14
CA PRO A 200 13.12 -12.96 -0.19
C PRO A 200 12.43 -11.96 -1.14
N ALA A 201 13.21 -11.24 -1.94
CA ALA A 201 12.68 -10.33 -2.96
C ALA A 201 12.29 -11.06 -4.26
N SER A 202 12.88 -12.23 -4.49
CA SER A 202 12.58 -13.16 -5.58
C SER A 202 11.49 -14.16 -5.19
N GLY A 203 10.73 -14.64 -6.17
CA GLY A 203 9.61 -15.57 -6.00
C GLY A 203 8.32 -15.02 -6.59
N THR A 204 7.36 -15.90 -6.90
CA THR A 204 5.96 -15.49 -7.12
C THR A 204 5.43 -14.85 -5.85
N ASP A 205 4.54 -13.87 -5.98
CA ASP A 205 3.98 -13.16 -4.83
C ASP A 205 3.40 -14.16 -3.80
N ASP A 206 2.72 -15.18 -4.29
CA ASP A 206 2.02 -16.22 -3.52
C ASP A 206 2.90 -17.08 -2.57
N ALA A 207 4.21 -17.19 -2.79
CA ALA A 207 5.09 -18.05 -1.98
C ALA A 207 6.12 -17.24 -1.16
N ARG A 208 6.07 -15.91 -1.26
CA ARG A 208 7.09 -15.03 -0.65
C ARG A 208 7.07 -15.11 0.88
N PHE A 209 5.87 -15.24 1.45
CA PHE A 209 5.68 -15.18 2.89
C PHE A 209 5.75 -16.55 3.56
N ASP A 210 5.68 -17.66 2.81
CA ASP A 210 5.71 -19.03 3.36
C ASP A 210 6.82 -19.27 4.38
N PRO A 211 8.10 -18.90 4.13
CA PRO A 211 9.16 -19.14 5.11
C PRO A 211 8.97 -18.30 6.39
N ALA A 212 8.46 -17.08 6.26
CA ALA A 212 8.19 -16.20 7.40
C ALA A 212 6.96 -16.67 8.18
N ILE A 213 5.94 -17.19 7.49
CA ILE A 213 4.75 -17.79 8.09
C ILE A 213 5.11 -19.06 8.83
N ALA A 214 5.88 -19.98 8.23
CA ALA A 214 6.35 -21.19 8.89
C ALA A 214 7.14 -20.84 10.17
N ALA A 215 8.09 -19.91 10.09
CA ALA A 215 8.83 -19.45 11.25
C ALA A 215 7.94 -18.77 12.31
N HIS A 216 6.88 -18.09 11.90
CA HIS A 216 5.88 -17.51 12.80
C HIS A 216 5.06 -18.61 13.50
N LEU A 217 4.58 -19.61 12.77
CA LEU A 217 3.80 -20.73 13.30
C LEU A 217 4.62 -21.59 14.27
N ASP A 218 5.86 -21.93 13.91
CA ASP A 218 6.76 -22.70 14.79
C ASP A 218 6.98 -21.98 16.14
N ARG A 219 7.11 -20.65 16.10
CA ARG A 219 7.26 -19.85 17.33
C ARG A 219 5.97 -19.81 18.15
N LEU A 220 4.81 -19.68 17.49
CA LEU A 220 3.53 -19.74 18.19
C LEU A 220 3.30 -21.09 18.86
N ASP A 221 3.74 -22.19 18.24
CA ASP A 221 3.65 -23.53 18.84
C ASP A 221 4.51 -23.65 20.11
N ILE A 222 5.75 -23.13 20.06
CA ILE A 222 6.63 -23.07 21.23
C ILE A 222 6.05 -22.19 22.36
N GLU A 223 5.39 -21.07 22.02
CA GLU A 223 4.80 -20.16 23.00
C GLU A 223 3.48 -20.71 23.57
N GLY A 224 2.66 -21.35 22.74
CA GLY A 224 1.38 -21.96 23.14
C GLY A 224 1.55 -23.19 24.01
N THR A 225 2.67 -23.91 23.89
CA THR A 225 3.01 -25.09 24.70
C THR A 225 3.66 -24.77 26.06
N ARG A 226 3.92 -23.48 26.35
CA ARG A 226 4.52 -23.04 27.63
C ARG A 226 3.51 -22.84 28.77
N PHE A 227 2.23 -23.16 28.55
CA PHE A 227 1.17 -23.05 29.56
C PHE A 227 0.36 -24.35 29.67
#